data_AF-A0A542EH55-F1
#
_entry.id   AF-A0A542EH55-F1
#
_cell.length_a   1.000
_cell.length_b   1.000
_cell.length_c   1.000
_cell.angle_alpha   90.00
_cell.angle_beta   90.00
_cell.angle_gamma   90.00
#
_symmetry.space_group_name_H-M   'P 1'
#
loop_
_entity.id
_entity.type
_entity.pdbx_description
1 polymer ?
#
loop_
_entity_poly.entity_id
_entity_poly.type
_entity_poly.pdbx_seq_one_letter_code
_entity_poly.pdbx_strand_id
1 'polypeptide(L)'
;MTTVDPSGAIHDAKGRFAGHVASEAGMELSAADQAPASDAVDKNWRTERAEQLASMGYVRPAATPTNIPTTTTDRISDWWTNSFIDAEHGHADGDYPVMPDDNTPGMHGGRSLAGNRRTHRMNYSGAGISLRMPSKTAIHRFAKERGARTFDVPLSVTASDGSTKHGTVRVVRGEGNIWNVKALGFSGSSEIEVSEGVKAILEGQRARTALAEAGDLTRQRVEGMTKMGAAEKTVSSEWVKAVGLTTNDGGDPVMTMRTKPYERKDGTVTPGRSYGYKVDLETFKAMSSSGEPGRFFNRQIKGKATPVEVMECDKCHRLSARADHVCPTRSVPAAPRPKTQDATRASWREAAAARMERFRRRD
;
A
#
# COMPACT_ATOMS: atom_id res chain seq x y z
N MET A 1 15.63 -6.41 -21.76
CA MET A 1 14.52 -5.47 -21.57
C MET A 1 13.28 -6.29 -21.29
N THR A 2 12.65 -6.08 -20.15
CA THR A 2 11.31 -6.62 -19.85
C THR A 2 10.28 -5.62 -20.34
N THR A 3 9.25 -6.08 -21.04
CA THR A 3 8.16 -5.24 -21.57
C THR A 3 6.87 -5.58 -20.87
N VAL A 4 6.13 -4.56 -20.44
CA VAL A 4 4.81 -4.72 -19.83
C VAL A 4 3.77 -4.37 -20.89
N ASP A 5 2.85 -5.29 -21.16
CA ASP A 5 1.78 -5.06 -22.13
C ASP A 5 0.55 -4.38 -21.48
N PRO A 6 -0.42 -3.90 -22.28
CA PRO A 6 -1.63 -3.26 -21.76
C PRO A 6 -2.53 -4.16 -20.89
N SER A 7 -2.29 -5.48 -20.89
CA SER A 7 -3.00 -6.45 -20.03
C SER A 7 -2.34 -6.62 -18.66
N GLY A 8 -1.19 -5.98 -18.42
CA GLY A 8 -0.39 -6.14 -17.22
C GLY A 8 0.51 -7.39 -17.26
N ALA A 9 0.63 -8.06 -18.41
CA ALA A 9 1.55 -9.17 -18.59
C ALA A 9 2.99 -8.64 -18.74
N ILE A 10 3.90 -9.19 -17.95
CA ILE A 10 5.33 -8.92 -18.02
C ILE A 10 5.94 -9.97 -18.94
N HIS A 11 6.68 -9.53 -19.96
CA HIS A 11 7.43 -10.40 -20.85
C HIS A 11 8.93 -10.23 -20.64
N ASP A 12 9.68 -11.33 -20.69
CA ASP A 12 11.14 -11.31 -20.73
C ASP A 12 11.66 -10.76 -22.07
N ALA A 13 12.98 -10.59 -22.18
CA ALA A 13 13.63 -10.09 -23.40
C ALA A 13 13.44 -10.99 -24.64
N LYS A 14 12.83 -12.17 -24.48
CA LYS A 14 12.51 -13.14 -25.53
C LYS A 14 11.01 -13.23 -25.79
N GLY A 15 10.21 -12.30 -25.25
CA GLY A 15 8.76 -12.27 -25.38
C GLY A 15 8.03 -13.35 -24.58
N ARG A 16 8.74 -14.12 -23.75
CA ARG A 16 8.13 -15.17 -22.93
C ARG A 16 7.47 -14.54 -21.71
N PHE A 17 6.28 -15.03 -21.40
CA PHE A 17 5.51 -14.59 -20.24
C PHE A 17 6.33 -14.82 -18.96
N ALA A 18 6.63 -13.74 -18.26
CA ALA A 18 7.42 -13.69 -17.02
C ALA A 18 6.55 -13.38 -15.79
N GLY A 19 5.27 -13.03 -15.98
CA GLY A 19 4.31 -12.78 -14.89
C GLY A 19 3.13 -11.94 -15.35
N HIS A 20 2.13 -11.79 -14.49
CA HIS A 20 0.97 -10.93 -14.70
C HIS A 20 0.79 -10.06 -13.47
N VAL A 21 0.78 -8.74 -13.64
CA VAL A 21 0.31 -7.82 -12.60
C VAL A 21 -1.21 -7.92 -12.62
N ALA A 22 -1.78 -8.76 -11.76
CA ALA A 22 -3.23 -8.78 -11.59
C ALA A 22 -3.70 -7.37 -11.19
N SER A 23 -4.61 -6.80 -11.97
CA SER A 23 -5.35 -5.62 -11.56
C SER A 23 -5.97 -5.89 -10.19
N GLU A 24 -5.77 -4.91 -9.31
CA GLU A 24 -5.86 -5.00 -7.87
C GLU A 24 -7.16 -5.66 -7.37
N ALA A 25 -7.02 -6.78 -6.68
CA ALA A 25 -8.01 -7.27 -5.74
C ALA A 25 -7.27 -7.77 -4.50
N GLY A 26 -7.05 -6.89 -3.52
CA GLY A 26 -6.39 -7.31 -2.30
C GLY A 26 -5.84 -6.25 -1.33
N MET A 27 -6.16 -4.97 -1.47
CA MET A 27 -6.06 -4.00 -0.37
C MET A 27 -7.40 -3.29 -0.26
N GLU A 28 -8.26 -3.73 0.66
CA GLU A 28 -9.42 -2.91 1.07
C GLU A 28 -8.91 -1.71 1.85
N LEU A 29 -8.58 -0.67 1.09
CA LEU A 29 -8.71 0.73 1.45
C LEU A 29 -9.89 1.27 0.62
N SER A 30 -10.72 2.11 1.21
CA SER A 30 -12.01 2.52 0.64
C SER A 30 -11.86 3.07 -0.79
N ALA A 31 -12.93 2.99 -1.58
CA ALA A 31 -12.95 3.43 -2.99
C ALA A 31 -12.51 4.90 -3.20
N ALA A 32 -12.43 5.71 -2.13
CA ALA A 32 -11.89 7.06 -2.14
C ALA A 32 -10.38 7.12 -2.46
N ASP A 33 -9.63 6.04 -2.18
CA ASP A 33 -8.17 5.92 -2.33
C ASP A 33 -7.71 5.42 -3.71
N GLN A 34 -8.62 5.20 -4.67
CA GLN A 34 -8.35 4.58 -6.00
C GLN A 34 -8.48 5.54 -7.20
N ALA A 35 -8.64 6.85 -6.98
CA ALA A 35 -8.71 7.79 -8.10
C ALA A 35 -7.32 7.97 -8.77
N PRO A 36 -7.25 8.09 -10.11
CA PRO A 36 -5.98 8.14 -10.82
C PRO A 36 -5.17 9.38 -10.40
N ALA A 37 -3.92 9.16 -9.98
CA ALA A 37 -2.95 10.22 -9.76
C ALA A 37 -2.60 10.85 -11.11
N SER A 38 -2.86 12.15 -11.29
CA SER A 38 -2.40 12.88 -12.47
C SER A 38 -0.92 13.22 -12.30
N ASP A 39 -0.05 12.66 -13.16
CA ASP A 39 1.39 12.96 -13.16
C ASP A 39 1.73 14.42 -13.54
N ALA A 40 0.76 15.18 -14.06
CA ALA A 40 0.91 16.58 -14.37
C ALA A 40 0.47 17.44 -13.17
N VAL A 41 1.44 17.91 -12.40
CA VAL A 41 1.22 18.90 -11.35
C VAL A 41 1.34 20.28 -11.99
N ASP A 42 0.21 20.95 -12.25
CA ASP A 42 0.17 22.32 -12.80
C ASP A 42 0.96 23.28 -11.89
N LYS A 43 1.58 24.33 -12.42
CA LYS A 43 2.33 25.34 -11.64
C LYS A 43 1.51 25.93 -10.49
N ASN A 44 0.18 25.96 -10.64
CA ASN A 44 -0.76 26.51 -9.66
C ASN A 44 -1.33 25.50 -8.65
N TRP A 45 -0.92 24.23 -8.70
CA TRP A 45 -1.50 23.15 -7.89
C TRP A 45 -1.53 23.42 -6.38
N ARG A 46 -0.56 24.19 -5.85
CA ARG A 46 -0.51 24.55 -4.43
C ARG A 46 -1.64 25.50 -4.04
N THR A 47 -1.94 26.45 -4.91
CA THR A 47 -3.05 27.41 -4.73
C THR A 47 -4.37 26.66 -4.79
N GLU A 48 -4.55 25.78 -5.77
CA GLU A 48 -5.74 24.94 -5.90
C GLU A 48 -5.95 24.04 -4.67
N ARG A 49 -4.88 23.45 -4.12
CA ARG A 49 -4.97 22.67 -2.88
C ARG A 49 -5.38 23.50 -1.68
N ALA A 50 -4.89 24.74 -1.57
CA ALA A 50 -5.29 25.63 -0.49
C ALA A 50 -6.79 25.95 -0.59
N GLU A 51 -7.29 26.18 -1.80
CA GLU A 51 -8.72 26.41 -2.08
C GLU A 51 -9.57 25.16 -1.83
N GLN A 52 -9.09 23.97 -2.20
CA GLN A 52 -9.75 22.70 -1.92
C GLN A 52 -9.87 22.45 -0.41
N LEU A 53 -8.80 22.73 0.36
CA LEU A 53 -8.84 22.61 1.82
C LEU A 53 -9.85 23.57 2.44
N ALA A 54 -9.90 24.80 1.93
CA ALA A 54 -10.82 25.84 2.41
C ALA A 54 -12.29 25.54 2.05
N SER A 55 -12.54 24.96 0.87
CA SER A 55 -13.89 24.76 0.33
C SER A 55 -14.50 23.39 0.69
N MET A 56 -13.76 22.30 0.49
CA MET A 56 -14.26 20.94 0.66
C MET A 56 -13.93 20.35 2.05
N GLY A 57 -13.03 21.00 2.79
CA GLY A 57 -12.50 20.46 4.04
C GLY A 57 -11.64 19.20 3.86
N TYR A 58 -11.47 18.74 2.61
CA TYR A 58 -10.73 17.56 2.19
C TYR A 58 -9.75 17.90 1.07
N VAL A 59 -8.53 17.38 1.16
CA VAL A 59 -7.50 17.45 0.12
C VAL A 59 -6.83 16.10 -0.01
N ARG A 60 -6.82 15.56 -1.22
CA ARG A 60 -6.15 14.31 -1.57
C ARG A 60 -4.65 14.39 -1.36
N PRO A 61 -3.94 13.28 -1.09
CA PRO A 61 -2.48 13.29 -1.13
C PRO A 61 -1.98 13.49 -2.57
N ALA A 62 -0.80 14.11 -2.74
CA ALA A 62 -0.16 14.30 -4.03
C ALA A 62 1.33 13.91 -3.97
N ALA A 63 1.85 13.31 -5.04
CA ALA A 63 3.29 13.18 -5.24
C ALA A 63 3.73 14.23 -6.27
N THR A 64 4.62 15.14 -5.87
CA THR A 64 4.96 16.31 -6.69
C THR A 64 6.43 16.30 -7.10
N PRO A 65 6.76 16.71 -8.34
CA PRO A 65 8.15 16.86 -8.76
C PRO A 65 8.90 17.80 -7.82
N THR A 66 10.14 17.44 -7.46
CA THR A 66 10.96 18.25 -6.57
C THR A 66 12.42 18.25 -7.01
N ASN A 67 13.09 19.38 -6.78
CA ASN A 67 14.54 19.52 -6.92
C ASN A 67 15.26 19.42 -5.57
N ILE A 68 14.57 18.98 -4.51
CA ILE A 68 15.20 18.73 -3.21
C ILE A 68 15.97 17.40 -3.30
N PRO A 69 17.30 17.40 -3.10
CA PRO A 69 18.11 16.20 -3.25
C PRO A 69 17.75 15.14 -2.20
N THR A 70 17.66 13.88 -2.61
CA THR A 70 17.45 12.74 -1.71
C THR A 70 18.73 12.34 -0.98
N THR A 71 19.90 12.71 -1.51
CA THR A 71 21.20 12.32 -0.97
C THR A 71 21.69 13.22 0.16
N THR A 72 21.37 14.52 0.15
CA THR A 72 21.88 15.51 1.12
C THR A 72 20.80 16.03 2.07
N THR A 73 21.23 16.61 3.19
CA THR A 73 20.33 17.27 4.18
C THR A 73 19.93 18.69 3.79
N ASP A 74 20.34 19.15 2.62
CA ASP A 74 20.07 20.50 2.16
C ASP A 74 18.56 20.73 2.04
N ARG A 75 18.16 21.99 2.21
CA ARG A 75 16.76 22.42 2.09
C ARG A 75 15.80 21.63 2.99
N ILE A 76 16.27 21.18 4.16
CA ILE A 76 15.45 20.45 5.16
C ILE A 76 14.16 21.18 5.52
N SER A 77 14.21 22.51 5.63
CA SER A 77 13.02 23.33 5.92
C SER A 77 12.00 23.26 4.79
N ASP A 78 12.45 23.29 3.53
CA ASP A 78 11.57 23.20 2.36
C ASP A 78 10.99 21.80 2.25
N TRP A 79 11.77 20.76 2.54
CA TRP A 79 11.31 19.37 2.52
C TRP A 79 10.15 19.15 3.49
N TRP A 80 10.32 19.58 4.76
CA TRP A 80 9.24 19.47 5.74
C TRP A 80 8.06 20.35 5.35
N THR A 81 8.29 21.53 4.77
CA THR A 81 7.18 22.35 4.26
C THR A 81 6.38 21.63 3.19
N ASN A 82 7.05 21.04 2.20
CA ASN A 82 6.41 20.30 1.12
C ASN A 82 5.60 19.12 1.65
N SER A 83 6.11 18.41 2.66
CA SER A 83 5.35 17.30 3.26
C SER A 83 3.97 17.67 3.78
N PHE A 84 3.80 18.87 4.32
CA PHE A 84 2.48 19.32 4.76
C PHE A 84 1.55 19.65 3.61
N ILE A 85 2.11 20.21 2.54
CA ILE A 85 1.35 20.58 1.34
C ILE A 85 0.90 19.31 0.62
N ASP A 86 1.79 18.32 0.48
CA ASP A 86 1.55 17.07 -0.26
C ASP A 86 0.66 16.07 0.49
N ALA A 87 0.56 16.18 1.81
CA ALA A 87 -0.21 15.24 2.63
C ALA A 87 -1.73 15.32 2.39
N GLU A 88 -2.41 14.22 2.71
CA GLU A 88 -3.87 14.18 2.76
C GLU A 88 -4.39 14.95 3.99
N HIS A 89 -5.52 15.64 3.82
CA HIS A 89 -6.25 16.29 4.91
C HIS A 89 -7.74 16.03 4.75
N GLY A 90 -8.46 15.78 5.85
CA GLY A 90 -9.92 15.79 5.90
C GLY A 90 -10.61 14.51 5.42
N HIS A 91 -9.93 13.37 5.45
CA HIS A 91 -10.45 12.11 4.93
C HIS A 91 -11.74 11.66 5.63
N ALA A 92 -12.67 11.06 4.87
CA ALA A 92 -14.01 10.69 5.34
C ALA A 92 -13.98 9.67 6.49
N ASP A 93 -13.06 8.70 6.42
CA ASP A 93 -12.86 7.66 7.45
C ASP A 93 -12.05 8.17 8.67
N GLY A 94 -11.77 9.48 8.72
CA GLY A 94 -10.92 10.12 9.72
C GLY A 94 -9.52 10.44 9.19
N ASP A 95 -8.90 11.48 9.74
CA ASP A 95 -7.57 11.89 9.32
C ASP A 95 -6.50 10.86 9.74
N TYR A 96 -5.61 10.54 8.81
CA TYR A 96 -4.39 9.81 9.11
C TYR A 96 -3.34 10.79 9.64
N PRO A 97 -2.79 10.57 10.85
CA PRO A 97 -1.80 11.49 11.39
C PRO A 97 -0.55 11.45 10.53
N VAL A 98 -0.09 12.61 10.08
CA VAL A 98 1.19 12.74 9.39
C VAL A 98 2.30 12.79 10.44
N MET A 99 3.38 12.04 10.22
CA MET A 99 4.54 12.04 11.11
C MET A 99 5.15 13.45 11.20
N PRO A 100 5.31 14.01 12.41
CA PRO A 100 5.64 15.41 12.56
C PRO A 100 7.15 15.68 12.42
N ASP A 101 7.51 16.92 12.08
CA ASP A 101 8.90 17.41 11.97
C ASP A 101 9.61 17.42 13.34
N ASP A 102 8.95 17.15 14.45
CA ASP A 102 9.54 17.24 15.79
C ASP A 102 9.38 15.98 16.66
N ASN A 103 9.07 14.84 16.04
CA ASN A 103 9.11 13.56 16.71
C ASN A 103 10.56 13.21 17.09
N THR A 104 11.01 13.67 18.25
CA THR A 104 12.35 13.41 18.83
C THR A 104 12.25 13.09 20.31
N PRO A 105 13.14 12.22 20.86
CA PRO A 105 13.13 11.94 22.28
C PRO A 105 13.45 13.21 23.08
N GLY A 106 12.70 13.46 24.16
CA GLY A 106 12.98 14.52 25.11
C GLY A 106 12.58 15.94 24.68
N MET A 107 11.98 16.12 23.50
CA MET A 107 11.43 17.40 23.00
C MET A 107 12.33 18.62 23.27
N HIS A 108 13.64 18.47 23.09
CA HIS A 108 14.58 19.57 23.30
C HIS A 108 14.32 20.71 22.33
N GLY A 109 14.62 21.95 22.72
CA GLY A 109 14.49 23.12 21.84
C GLY A 109 15.28 22.96 20.52
N GLY A 110 14.72 23.44 19.42
CA GLY A 110 15.32 23.28 18.10
C GLY A 110 14.61 24.03 16.98
N ARG A 111 14.91 23.63 15.74
CA ARG A 111 14.51 24.35 14.51
C ARG A 111 13.30 23.76 13.80
N SER A 112 12.55 22.84 14.42
CA SER A 112 11.32 22.30 13.82
C SER A 112 10.24 23.38 13.73
N LEU A 113 9.15 23.08 13.02
CA LEU A 113 8.00 23.99 12.95
C LEU A 113 7.39 24.32 14.31
N ALA A 114 7.47 23.41 15.28
CA ALA A 114 6.97 23.62 16.63
C ALA A 114 8.02 24.19 17.61
N GLY A 115 9.23 24.54 17.13
CA GLY A 115 10.32 25.05 17.97
C GLY A 115 11.13 23.99 18.72
N ASN A 116 10.85 22.71 18.47
CA ASN A 116 11.56 21.55 19.02
C ASN A 116 12.68 21.05 18.08
N ARG A 117 13.49 20.07 18.52
CA ARG A 117 14.48 19.39 17.69
C ARG A 117 13.80 18.66 16.54
N ARG A 118 14.35 18.82 15.33
CA ARG A 118 13.81 18.19 14.13
C ARG A 118 13.95 16.67 14.13
N THR A 119 12.93 15.98 13.64
CA THR A 119 12.94 14.56 13.33
C THR A 119 14.09 14.28 12.35
N HIS A 120 14.98 13.36 12.74
CA HIS A 120 16.11 12.98 11.90
C HIS A 120 15.64 12.26 10.63
N ARG A 121 16.15 12.68 9.48
CA ARG A 121 15.89 12.07 8.17
C ARG A 121 17.12 11.33 7.68
N MET A 122 16.91 10.20 7.04
CA MET A 122 17.95 9.34 6.51
C MET A 122 17.79 9.19 5.01
N ASN A 123 18.92 9.07 4.30
CA ASN A 123 18.93 8.55 2.95
C ASN A 123 19.03 7.02 2.99
N TYR A 124 18.27 6.36 2.13
CA TYR A 124 18.24 4.93 1.89
C TYR A 124 18.39 4.73 0.39
N SER A 125 19.44 4.07 -0.05
CA SER A 125 19.71 3.84 -1.47
C SER A 125 19.95 2.37 -1.76
N GLY A 126 19.43 1.89 -2.88
CA GLY A 126 19.52 0.49 -3.32
C GLY A 126 18.39 0.17 -4.30
N ALA A 127 18.40 -1.02 -4.90
CA ALA A 127 17.35 -1.44 -5.84
C ALA A 127 17.07 -0.45 -6.99
N GLY A 128 18.06 0.38 -7.38
CA GLY A 128 17.90 1.40 -8.42
C GLY A 128 17.19 2.69 -7.97
N ILE A 129 16.83 2.84 -6.68
CA ILE A 129 16.15 4.03 -6.14
C ILE A 129 16.91 4.66 -4.97
N SER A 130 16.61 5.92 -4.67
CA SER A 130 17.12 6.66 -3.52
C SER A 130 15.97 7.34 -2.77
N LEU A 131 15.75 6.94 -1.52
CA LEU A 131 14.65 7.38 -0.66
C LEU A 131 15.19 8.20 0.51
N ARG A 132 14.65 9.40 0.71
CA ARG A 132 14.88 10.21 1.92
C ARG A 132 13.60 10.37 2.70
N MET A 133 13.58 9.85 3.93
CA MET A 133 12.42 9.88 4.83
C MET A 133 12.86 9.98 6.29
N PRO A 134 11.95 10.21 7.27
CA PRO A 134 12.27 10.09 8.67
C PRO A 134 12.93 8.76 8.97
N SER A 135 13.91 8.75 9.87
CA SER A 135 14.66 7.52 10.15
C SER A 135 13.74 6.39 10.59
N LYS A 136 14.05 5.15 10.19
CA LYS A 136 13.37 3.91 10.62
C LYS A 136 13.04 3.93 12.12
N THR A 137 14.01 4.31 12.96
CA THR A 137 13.84 4.38 14.42
C THR A 137 12.76 5.37 14.84
N ALA A 138 12.69 6.54 14.19
CA ALA A 138 11.67 7.54 14.47
C ALA A 138 10.28 7.06 14.03
N ILE A 139 10.17 6.39 12.87
CA ILE A 139 8.92 5.81 12.37
C ILE A 139 8.41 4.72 13.34
N HIS A 140 9.30 3.83 13.77
CA HIS A 140 8.97 2.78 14.74
C HIS A 140 8.53 3.34 16.09
N ARG A 141 9.18 4.40 16.58
CA ARG A 141 8.76 5.09 17.80
C ARG A 141 7.36 5.69 17.64
N PHE A 142 7.10 6.40 16.54
CA PHE A 142 5.79 6.99 16.27
C PHE A 142 4.69 5.93 16.22
N ALA A 143 4.95 4.81 15.56
CA ALA A 143 4.02 3.68 15.49
C ALA A 143 3.69 3.10 16.87
N LYS A 144 4.70 3.02 17.77
CA LYS A 144 4.51 2.57 19.15
C LYS A 144 3.66 3.54 19.95
N GLU A 145 3.91 4.84 19.85
CA GLU A 145 3.13 5.90 20.52
C GLU A 145 1.67 5.92 20.06
N ARG A 146 1.40 5.55 18.80
CA ARG A 146 0.05 5.50 18.23
C ARG A 146 -0.68 4.17 18.40
N GLY A 147 -0.03 3.15 18.96
CA GLY A 147 -0.62 1.82 19.17
C GLY A 147 -0.97 1.09 17.89
N ALA A 148 -0.04 1.06 16.91
CA ALA A 148 -0.19 0.35 15.63
C ALA A 148 -1.33 0.84 14.71
N ARG A 149 -1.82 2.06 14.91
CA ARG A 149 -2.75 2.73 13.97
C ARG A 149 -2.06 3.08 12.66
N THR A 150 -2.86 3.28 11.61
CA THR A 150 -2.38 3.78 10.32
C THR A 150 -1.97 5.25 10.44
N PHE A 151 -0.84 5.60 9.86
CA PHE A 151 -0.32 6.95 9.81
C PHE A 151 0.48 7.20 8.54
N ASP A 152 0.74 8.46 8.26
CA ASP A 152 1.36 8.90 7.02
C ASP A 152 2.80 9.37 7.28
N VAL A 153 3.74 8.95 6.43
CA VAL A 153 5.17 9.26 6.53
C VAL A 153 5.60 10.04 5.29
N PRO A 154 6.19 11.22 5.45
CA PRO A 154 6.68 11.98 4.31
C PRO A 154 7.99 11.44 3.77
N LEU A 155 8.18 11.51 2.46
CA LEU A 155 9.39 11.08 1.78
C LEU A 155 9.71 11.90 0.54
N SER A 156 10.97 11.81 0.11
CA SER A 156 11.36 12.08 -1.28
C SER A 156 11.99 10.85 -1.88
N VAL A 157 11.71 10.62 -3.15
CA VAL A 157 12.26 9.51 -3.93
C VAL A 157 12.93 10.07 -5.17
N THR A 158 14.12 9.55 -5.48
CA THR A 158 14.69 9.58 -6.82
C THR A 158 14.48 8.19 -7.38
N ALA A 159 13.58 8.07 -8.37
CA ALA A 159 13.21 6.81 -8.98
C ALA A 159 14.28 6.34 -9.97
N SER A 160 14.10 5.12 -10.50
CA SER A 160 15.03 4.48 -11.43
C SER A 160 15.21 5.24 -12.75
N ASP A 161 14.22 6.04 -13.14
CA ASP A 161 14.25 6.95 -14.30
C ASP A 161 14.98 8.29 -14.02
N GLY A 162 15.49 8.49 -12.81
CA GLY A 162 16.15 9.72 -12.37
C GLY A 162 15.21 10.85 -11.96
N SER A 163 13.89 10.68 -12.13
CA SER A 163 12.90 11.65 -11.67
C SER A 163 12.91 11.73 -10.15
N THR A 164 12.78 12.94 -9.61
CA THR A 164 12.71 13.15 -8.16
C THR A 164 11.34 13.68 -7.78
N LYS A 165 10.62 12.94 -6.94
CA LYS A 165 9.28 13.26 -6.45
C LYS A 165 9.31 13.40 -4.92
N HIS A 166 8.54 14.34 -4.39
CA HIS A 166 8.22 14.47 -2.97
C HIS A 166 6.79 13.94 -2.77
N GLY A 167 6.52 13.24 -1.67
CA GLY A 167 5.19 12.72 -1.40
C GLY A 167 5.08 12.09 -0.02
N THR A 168 4.04 11.28 0.13
CA THR A 168 3.71 10.64 1.41
C THR A 168 3.44 9.15 1.19
N VAL A 169 3.80 8.33 2.17
CA VAL A 169 3.39 6.92 2.23
C VAL A 169 2.49 6.69 3.44
N ARG A 170 1.40 5.96 3.23
CA ARG A 170 0.55 5.44 4.29
C ARG A 170 1.16 4.15 4.82
N VAL A 171 1.40 4.09 6.12
CA VAL A 171 1.98 2.91 6.76
C VAL A 171 1.09 2.41 7.89
N VAL A 172 1.04 1.09 8.03
CA VAL A 172 0.46 0.43 9.18
C VAL A 172 1.37 -0.72 9.61
N ARG A 173 1.63 -0.79 10.91
CA ARG A 173 2.44 -1.85 11.49
C ARG A 173 1.55 -3.05 11.79
N GLY A 174 1.79 -4.16 11.12
CA GLY A 174 1.19 -5.45 11.40
C GLY A 174 1.92 -6.21 12.52
N GLU A 175 1.50 -7.45 12.74
CA GLU A 175 2.18 -8.38 13.63
C GLU A 175 3.53 -8.83 13.05
N GLY A 176 4.40 -9.42 13.90
CA GLY A 176 5.65 -10.01 13.43
C GLY A 176 6.64 -9.02 12.81
N ASN A 177 6.49 -7.73 13.09
CA ASN A 177 7.26 -6.65 12.46
C ASN A 177 7.02 -6.49 10.94
N ILE A 178 5.87 -6.95 10.45
CA ILE A 178 5.44 -6.77 9.07
C ILE A 178 4.83 -5.37 8.92
N TRP A 179 5.10 -4.72 7.80
CA TRP A 179 4.58 -3.40 7.49
C TRP A 179 3.78 -3.45 6.20
N ASN A 180 2.59 -2.84 6.25
CA ASN A 180 1.86 -2.52 5.04
C ASN A 180 2.11 -1.06 4.70
N VAL A 181 2.52 -0.82 3.46
CA VAL A 181 2.90 0.48 2.95
C VAL A 181 2.19 0.72 1.62
N LYS A 182 1.60 1.90 1.47
CA LYS A 182 1.04 2.39 0.20
C LYS A 182 1.59 3.79 -0.09
N ALA A 183 2.21 3.96 -1.24
CA ALA A 183 2.63 5.27 -1.72
C ALA A 183 1.40 6.08 -2.18
N LEU A 184 1.21 7.27 -1.61
CA LEU A 184 0.04 8.09 -1.86
C LEU A 184 0.34 9.14 -2.94
N GLY A 185 -0.52 9.23 -3.96
CA GLY A 185 -0.36 10.18 -5.06
C GLY A 185 0.72 9.83 -6.08
N PHE A 186 1.38 8.67 -5.93
CA PHE A 186 2.26 8.09 -6.94
C PHE A 186 1.43 7.26 -7.94
N SER A 187 2.00 6.99 -9.12
CA SER A 187 1.38 6.21 -10.18
C SER A 187 2.39 5.19 -10.75
N GLY A 188 1.88 4.14 -11.38
CA GLY A 188 2.69 3.19 -12.17
C GLY A 188 3.80 2.50 -11.39
N SER A 189 4.98 2.39 -12.00
CA SER A 189 6.14 1.72 -11.38
C SER A 189 6.64 2.43 -10.12
N SER A 190 6.57 3.76 -10.07
CA SER A 190 7.02 4.54 -8.91
C SER A 190 6.22 4.22 -7.65
N GLU A 191 4.92 3.94 -7.76
CA GLU A 191 4.10 3.55 -6.61
C GLU A 191 4.61 2.24 -5.99
N ILE A 192 4.91 1.25 -6.84
CA ILE A 192 5.42 -0.07 -6.42
C ILE A 192 6.82 0.07 -5.81
N GLU A 193 7.73 0.74 -6.51
CA GLU A 193 9.10 0.98 -6.05
C GLU A 193 9.13 1.68 -4.68
N VAL A 194 8.33 2.74 -4.50
CA VAL A 194 8.26 3.47 -3.24
C VAL A 194 7.64 2.62 -2.13
N SER A 195 6.54 1.93 -2.42
CA SER A 195 5.83 1.14 -1.41
C SER A 195 6.67 -0.02 -0.89
N GLU A 196 7.22 -0.83 -1.80
CA GLU A 196 8.06 -1.98 -1.42
C GLU A 196 9.43 -1.53 -0.90
N GLY A 197 9.99 -0.44 -1.43
CA GLY A 197 11.25 0.12 -0.91
C GLY A 197 11.13 0.58 0.54
N VAL A 198 10.09 1.34 0.88
CA VAL A 198 9.84 1.74 2.27
C VAL A 198 9.54 0.54 3.15
N LYS A 199 8.73 -0.42 2.67
CA LYS A 199 8.46 -1.66 3.40
C LYS A 199 9.74 -2.42 3.73
N ALA A 200 10.61 -2.63 2.75
CA ALA A 200 11.90 -3.29 2.93
C ALA A 200 12.76 -2.58 3.99
N ILE A 201 12.79 -1.25 4.00
CA ILE A 201 13.52 -0.48 5.02
C ILE A 201 12.91 -0.70 6.41
N LEU A 202 11.59 -0.66 6.54
CA LEU A 202 10.90 -0.78 7.83
C LEU A 202 10.98 -2.21 8.40
N GLU A 203 11.04 -3.22 7.55
CA GLU A 203 11.14 -4.64 7.93
C GLU A 203 12.60 -5.10 8.12
N GLY A 204 13.52 -4.64 7.28
CA GLY A 204 14.90 -5.15 7.22
C GLY A 204 15.74 -4.87 8.47
N GLN A 205 16.52 -5.84 8.95
CA GLN A 205 17.32 -5.67 10.18
C GLN A 205 18.28 -4.47 10.10
N ARG A 206 18.88 -4.23 8.93
CA ARG A 206 19.81 -3.13 8.68
C ARG A 206 19.20 -2.13 7.71
N ALA A 207 18.71 -1.01 8.23
CA ALA A 207 18.00 -0.03 7.43
C ALA A 207 18.81 0.51 6.24
N ARG A 208 20.15 0.64 6.36
CA ARG A 208 21.02 1.16 5.29
C ARG A 208 21.21 0.21 4.12
N THR A 209 21.16 -1.10 4.35
CA THR A 209 21.37 -2.12 3.31
C THR A 209 20.07 -2.77 2.85
N ALA A 210 18.97 -2.57 3.58
CA ALA A 210 17.68 -3.19 3.31
C ALA A 210 17.20 -3.03 1.85
N LEU A 211 17.37 -1.86 1.23
CA LEU A 211 17.02 -1.67 -0.18
C LEU A 211 17.94 -2.44 -1.13
N ALA A 212 19.24 -2.48 -0.83
CA ALA A 212 20.19 -3.24 -1.65
C ALA A 212 19.95 -4.75 -1.52
N GLU A 213 19.61 -5.22 -0.32
CA GLU A 213 19.24 -6.62 -0.03
C GLU A 213 17.90 -7.01 -0.67
N ALA A 214 16.95 -6.06 -0.76
CA ALA A 214 15.65 -6.29 -1.38
C ALA A 214 15.76 -6.62 -2.88
N GLY A 215 16.72 -6.02 -3.58
CA GLY A 215 16.99 -6.28 -4.99
C GLY A 215 15.82 -5.81 -5.87
N ASP A 216 15.09 -6.74 -6.48
CA ASP A 216 13.95 -6.44 -7.35
C ASP A 216 12.66 -6.26 -6.54
N LEU A 217 12.26 -5.00 -6.39
CA LEU A 217 11.06 -4.59 -5.65
C LEU A 217 9.75 -5.09 -6.30
N THR A 218 9.72 -5.23 -7.63
CA THR A 218 8.55 -5.76 -8.33
C THR A 218 8.40 -7.25 -8.04
N ARG A 219 9.51 -7.99 -8.04
CA ARG A 219 9.51 -9.40 -7.65
C ARG A 219 9.09 -9.58 -6.19
N GLN A 220 9.59 -8.74 -5.27
CA GLN A 220 9.16 -8.76 -3.86
C GLN A 220 7.66 -8.52 -3.71
N ARG A 221 7.10 -7.59 -4.49
CA ARG A 221 5.66 -7.34 -4.50
C ARG A 221 4.89 -8.60 -4.85
N VAL A 222 5.28 -9.26 -5.94
CA VAL A 222 4.63 -10.50 -6.41
C VAL A 222 4.74 -11.60 -5.37
N GLU A 223 5.93 -11.82 -4.80
CA GLU A 223 6.15 -12.81 -3.73
C GLU A 223 5.36 -12.48 -2.46
N GLY A 224 5.21 -11.21 -2.11
CA GLY A 224 4.40 -10.78 -0.98
C GLY A 224 2.92 -11.09 -1.19
N MET A 225 2.40 -10.80 -2.39
CA MET A 225 1.00 -11.07 -2.72
C MET A 225 0.68 -12.56 -2.73
N THR A 226 1.59 -13.42 -3.20
CA THR A 226 1.37 -14.88 -3.19
C THR A 226 1.29 -15.45 -1.77
N LYS A 227 1.97 -14.84 -0.80
CA LYS A 227 1.89 -15.23 0.62
C LYS A 227 0.60 -14.78 1.31
N MET A 228 -0.12 -13.80 0.76
CA MET A 228 -1.36 -13.29 1.37
C MET A 228 -2.57 -14.22 1.24
N GLY A 229 -2.41 -15.35 0.56
CA GLY A 229 -3.52 -16.25 0.23
C GLY A 229 -4.50 -15.62 -0.76
N ALA A 230 -5.54 -16.38 -1.09
CA ALA A 230 -6.48 -16.02 -2.13
C ALA A 230 -7.41 -14.86 -1.71
N ALA A 231 -7.47 -13.82 -2.54
CA ALA A 231 -8.55 -12.85 -2.51
C ALA A 231 -9.78 -13.47 -3.20
N GLU A 232 -10.77 -13.86 -2.40
CA GLU A 232 -11.95 -14.56 -2.91
C GLU A 232 -12.94 -13.60 -3.57
N LYS A 233 -13.45 -14.02 -4.73
CA LYS A 233 -14.55 -13.39 -5.44
C LYS A 233 -15.80 -14.23 -5.27
N THR A 234 -16.87 -13.63 -4.77
CA THR A 234 -18.20 -14.25 -4.72
C THR A 234 -18.69 -14.55 -6.13
N VAL A 235 -19.24 -15.74 -6.34
CA VAL A 235 -19.79 -16.16 -7.64
C VAL A 235 -21.27 -16.49 -7.50
N SER A 236 -22.02 -16.25 -8.58
CA SER A 236 -23.44 -16.61 -8.63
C SER A 236 -23.59 -18.11 -8.91
N SER A 237 -23.66 -18.91 -7.85
CA SER A 237 -23.87 -20.36 -7.95
C SER A 237 -24.74 -20.85 -6.78
N GLU A 238 -25.52 -21.91 -7.02
CA GLU A 238 -26.34 -22.55 -5.99
C GLU A 238 -25.51 -23.23 -4.91
N TRP A 239 -24.30 -23.71 -5.23
CA TRP A 239 -23.47 -24.46 -4.29
C TRP A 239 -22.05 -23.88 -4.09
N VAL A 240 -21.52 -23.13 -5.06
CA VAL A 240 -20.25 -22.39 -4.89
C VAL A 240 -20.55 -21.02 -4.28
N LYS A 241 -19.88 -20.68 -3.19
CA LYS A 241 -19.99 -19.37 -2.54
C LYS A 241 -19.00 -18.38 -3.17
N ALA A 242 -17.74 -18.76 -3.22
CA ALA A 242 -16.67 -17.89 -3.72
C ALA A 242 -15.51 -18.72 -4.28
N VAL A 243 -14.75 -18.12 -5.18
CA VAL A 243 -13.52 -18.66 -5.74
C VAL A 243 -12.41 -17.63 -5.63
N GLY A 244 -11.18 -18.08 -5.39
CA GLY A 244 -10.01 -17.22 -5.36
C GLY A 244 -8.82 -17.88 -6.05
N LEU A 245 -7.75 -17.13 -6.27
CA LEU A 245 -6.51 -17.64 -6.83
C LEU A 245 -5.36 -17.33 -5.87
N THR A 246 -4.54 -18.34 -5.61
CA THR A 246 -3.28 -18.26 -4.86
C THR A 246 -2.22 -19.08 -5.60
N THR A 247 -1.00 -19.13 -5.07
CA THR A 247 -0.01 -20.14 -5.48
C THR A 247 0.27 -21.10 -4.34
N ASN A 248 0.81 -22.28 -4.64
CA ASN A 248 1.38 -23.20 -3.66
C ASN A 248 2.87 -22.88 -3.39
N ASP A 249 3.53 -23.69 -2.55
CA ASP A 249 4.96 -23.54 -2.25
C ASP A 249 5.86 -23.68 -3.47
N GLY A 250 5.45 -24.48 -4.47
CA GLY A 250 6.13 -24.65 -5.76
C GLY A 250 5.90 -23.51 -6.76
N GLY A 251 5.05 -22.53 -6.44
CA GLY A 251 4.71 -21.42 -7.33
C GLY A 251 3.61 -21.73 -8.35
N ASP A 252 3.03 -22.93 -8.34
CA ASP A 252 1.93 -23.27 -9.24
C ASP A 252 0.65 -22.52 -8.83
N PRO A 253 -0.15 -22.05 -9.80
CA PRO A 253 -1.46 -21.47 -9.52
C PRO A 253 -2.42 -22.51 -8.94
N VAL A 254 -3.08 -22.13 -7.85
CA VAL A 254 -4.09 -22.90 -7.14
C VAL A 254 -5.36 -22.08 -7.04
N MET A 255 -6.45 -22.58 -7.62
CA MET A 255 -7.77 -22.02 -7.38
C MET A 255 -8.29 -22.54 -6.04
N THR A 256 -8.66 -21.62 -5.18
CA THR A 256 -9.37 -21.90 -3.94
C THR A 256 -10.87 -21.75 -4.18
N MET A 257 -11.68 -22.55 -3.49
CA MET A 257 -13.13 -22.53 -3.61
C MET A 257 -13.79 -22.79 -2.28
N ARG A 258 -14.79 -21.97 -1.93
CA ARG A 258 -15.68 -22.20 -0.79
C ARG A 258 -17.06 -22.61 -1.27
N THR A 259 -17.64 -23.62 -0.65
CA THR A 259 -19.03 -24.01 -0.90
C THR A 259 -19.98 -23.35 0.07
N LYS A 260 -21.25 -23.22 -0.34
CA LYS A 260 -22.32 -22.80 0.57
C LYS A 260 -22.63 -23.92 1.57
N PRO A 261 -23.09 -23.59 2.78
CA PRO A 261 -23.71 -24.58 3.64
C PRO A 261 -24.98 -25.12 2.97
N TYR A 262 -25.34 -26.36 3.27
CA TYR A 262 -26.57 -26.96 2.76
C TYR A 262 -27.28 -27.76 3.85
N GLU A 263 -28.61 -27.73 3.82
CA GLU A 263 -29.45 -28.50 4.72
C GLU A 263 -29.62 -29.92 4.16
N ARG A 264 -29.44 -30.91 5.03
CA ARG A 264 -29.67 -32.31 4.71
C ARG A 264 -31.15 -32.65 4.88
N LYS A 265 -31.54 -33.81 4.34
CA LYS A 265 -32.93 -34.31 4.45
C LYS A 265 -33.40 -34.54 5.90
N ASP A 266 -32.47 -34.68 6.84
CA ASP A 266 -32.73 -34.85 8.27
C ASP A 266 -32.84 -33.51 9.04
N GLY A 267 -32.82 -32.38 8.34
CA GLY A 267 -32.86 -31.03 8.92
C GLY A 267 -31.51 -30.53 9.45
N THR A 268 -30.43 -31.31 9.34
CA THR A 268 -29.11 -30.89 9.80
C THR A 268 -28.41 -30.00 8.76
N VAL A 269 -27.86 -28.87 9.20
CA VAL A 269 -27.09 -27.96 8.33
C VAL A 269 -25.63 -28.41 8.28
N THR A 270 -25.18 -28.82 7.10
CA THR A 270 -23.76 -29.11 6.85
C THR A 270 -23.03 -27.81 6.54
N PRO A 271 -21.93 -27.47 7.24
CA PRO A 271 -21.17 -26.28 6.95
C PRO A 271 -20.53 -26.35 5.55
N GLY A 272 -20.33 -25.18 4.96
CA GLY A 272 -19.57 -25.06 3.72
C GLY A 272 -18.14 -25.59 3.89
N ARG A 273 -17.56 -26.09 2.80
CA ARG A 273 -16.20 -26.64 2.76
C ARG A 273 -15.31 -25.79 1.87
N SER A 274 -14.01 -25.86 2.15
CA SER A 274 -12.97 -25.20 1.37
C SER A 274 -12.19 -26.25 0.57
N TYR A 275 -11.87 -25.93 -0.67
CA TYR A 275 -11.16 -26.81 -1.60
C TYR A 275 -10.07 -26.04 -2.34
N GLY A 276 -9.00 -26.74 -2.71
CA GLY A 276 -7.94 -26.24 -3.57
C GLY A 276 -7.74 -27.15 -4.78
N TYR A 277 -7.51 -26.55 -5.95
CA TYR A 277 -7.23 -27.26 -7.19
C TYR A 277 -6.12 -26.57 -7.98
N LYS A 278 -5.14 -27.33 -8.49
CA LYS A 278 -4.18 -26.80 -9.46
C LYS A 278 -4.93 -26.50 -10.77
N VAL A 279 -4.93 -25.25 -11.18
CA VAL A 279 -5.54 -24.80 -12.44
C VAL A 279 -4.71 -23.68 -13.04
N ASP A 280 -4.70 -23.56 -14.36
CA ASP A 280 -4.13 -22.39 -15.02
C ASP A 280 -5.00 -21.14 -14.81
N LEU A 281 -4.41 -19.98 -15.12
CA LEU A 281 -5.07 -18.68 -14.97
C LEU A 281 -6.30 -18.54 -15.87
N GLU A 282 -6.29 -19.14 -17.06
CA GLU A 282 -7.40 -19.07 -18.02
C GLU A 282 -8.63 -19.80 -17.48
N THR A 283 -8.42 -21.00 -16.93
CA THR A 283 -9.45 -21.82 -16.27
C THR A 283 -10.03 -21.10 -15.07
N PHE A 284 -9.19 -20.47 -14.24
CA PHE A 284 -9.67 -19.63 -13.13
C PHE A 284 -10.50 -18.44 -13.63
N LYS A 285 -10.01 -17.70 -14.63
CA LYS A 285 -10.72 -16.56 -15.21
C LYS A 285 -12.08 -17.01 -15.73
N ALA A 286 -12.14 -18.08 -16.52
CA ALA A 286 -13.37 -18.65 -17.06
C ALA A 286 -14.36 -19.10 -15.97
N MET A 287 -13.88 -19.73 -14.90
CA MET A 287 -14.73 -20.12 -13.75
C MET A 287 -15.28 -18.88 -13.02
N SER A 288 -14.43 -17.89 -12.77
CA SER A 288 -14.75 -16.68 -11.99
C SER A 288 -15.68 -15.69 -12.69
N SER A 289 -15.82 -15.82 -14.02
CA SER A 289 -16.70 -14.99 -14.86
C SER A 289 -17.88 -15.76 -15.46
N SER A 290 -17.95 -17.09 -15.24
CA SER A 290 -19.04 -17.91 -15.77
C SER A 290 -20.38 -17.51 -15.17
N GLY A 291 -21.43 -17.47 -16.00
CA GLY A 291 -22.82 -17.40 -15.53
C GLY A 291 -23.31 -18.68 -14.86
N GLU A 292 -22.62 -19.81 -15.06
CA GLU A 292 -22.92 -21.10 -14.44
C GLU A 292 -21.67 -21.75 -13.80
N PRO A 293 -21.05 -21.14 -12.76
CA PRO A 293 -19.79 -21.60 -12.18
C PRO A 293 -19.85 -23.06 -11.73
N GLY A 294 -20.96 -23.48 -11.10
CA GLY A 294 -21.12 -24.86 -10.64
C GLY A 294 -21.08 -25.89 -11.77
N ARG A 295 -21.64 -25.56 -12.94
CA ARG A 295 -21.61 -26.44 -14.12
C ARG A 295 -20.24 -26.44 -14.77
N PHE A 296 -19.57 -25.28 -14.82
CA PHE A 296 -18.19 -25.16 -15.28
C PHE A 296 -17.26 -26.05 -14.44
N PHE A 297 -17.35 -25.94 -13.11
CA PHE A 297 -16.57 -26.76 -12.18
C PHE A 297 -16.73 -28.25 -12.44
N ASN A 298 -17.96 -28.74 -12.54
CA ASN A 298 -18.23 -30.16 -12.78
C ASN A 298 -17.68 -30.65 -14.12
N ARG A 299 -17.61 -29.77 -15.13
CA ARG A 299 -17.15 -30.13 -16.48
C ARG A 299 -15.63 -30.06 -16.63
N GLN A 300 -15.00 -29.03 -16.04
CA GLN A 300 -13.59 -28.70 -16.32
C GLN A 300 -12.64 -29.00 -15.18
N ILE A 301 -13.12 -29.05 -13.94
CA ILE A 301 -12.25 -29.11 -12.75
C ILE A 301 -12.44 -30.43 -12.02
N LYS A 302 -13.70 -30.81 -11.75
CA LYS A 302 -14.02 -32.02 -11.01
C LYS A 302 -13.48 -33.27 -11.70
N GLY A 303 -12.60 -34.00 -11.02
CA GLY A 303 -11.97 -35.22 -11.52
C GLY A 303 -10.90 -35.02 -12.59
N LYS A 304 -10.63 -33.77 -13.00
CA LYS A 304 -9.62 -33.42 -14.01
C LYS A 304 -8.44 -32.65 -13.43
N ALA A 305 -8.71 -31.72 -12.50
CA ALA A 305 -7.69 -30.93 -11.83
C ALA A 305 -7.12 -31.67 -10.62
N THR A 306 -5.82 -31.54 -10.40
CA THR A 306 -5.14 -32.11 -9.23
C THR A 306 -5.56 -31.37 -7.96
N PRO A 307 -6.12 -32.06 -6.95
CA PRO A 307 -6.45 -31.45 -5.67
C PRO A 307 -5.19 -30.95 -4.95
N VAL A 308 -5.30 -29.82 -4.26
CA VAL A 308 -4.25 -29.26 -3.41
C VAL A 308 -4.83 -28.96 -2.04
N GLU A 309 -4.10 -29.30 -1.00
CA GLU A 309 -4.46 -28.93 0.36
C GLU A 309 -4.41 -27.40 0.52
N VAL A 310 -5.48 -26.85 1.07
CA VAL A 310 -5.58 -25.43 1.38
C VAL A 310 -5.95 -25.28 2.83
N MET A 311 -5.28 -24.35 3.50
CA MET A 311 -5.55 -23.99 4.88
C MET A 311 -6.26 -22.65 4.92
N GLU A 312 -7.25 -22.55 5.80
CA GLU A 312 -7.88 -21.28 6.13
C GLU A 312 -7.08 -20.62 7.24
N CYS A 313 -6.70 -19.35 7.04
CA CYS A 313 -6.07 -18.58 8.10
C CYS A 313 -7.10 -18.17 9.15
N ASP A 314 -6.87 -18.52 10.42
CA ASP A 314 -7.76 -18.18 11.55
C ASP A 314 -7.97 -16.67 11.75
N LYS A 315 -7.02 -15.83 11.30
CA LYS A 315 -7.04 -14.38 11.52
C LYS A 315 -7.73 -13.62 10.39
N CYS A 316 -7.38 -13.93 9.14
CA CYS A 316 -7.87 -13.18 7.98
C CYS A 316 -8.90 -13.96 7.15
N HIS A 317 -9.15 -15.23 7.48
CA HIS A 317 -10.06 -16.14 6.78
C HIS A 317 -9.76 -16.30 5.29
N ARG A 318 -8.56 -15.95 4.83
CA ARG A 318 -8.12 -16.25 3.47
C ARG A 318 -7.66 -17.70 3.38
N LEU A 319 -7.94 -18.32 2.24
CA LEU A 319 -7.43 -19.64 1.90
C LEU A 319 -6.02 -19.53 1.31
N SER A 320 -5.07 -20.29 1.84
CA SER A 320 -3.70 -20.35 1.37
C SER A 320 -3.32 -21.81 1.05
N ALA A 321 -2.58 -21.99 -0.04
CA ALA A 321 -1.94 -23.27 -0.38
C ALA A 321 -0.45 -23.30 0.03
N ARG A 322 -0.05 -22.38 0.92
CA ARG A 322 1.31 -22.19 1.40
C ARG A 322 1.37 -22.23 2.92
N ALA A 323 2.46 -22.77 3.44
CA ALA A 323 2.74 -22.76 4.87
C ALA A 323 3.15 -21.39 5.41
N ASP A 324 3.79 -20.54 4.58
CA ASP A 324 4.31 -19.23 4.96
C ASP A 324 3.31 -18.07 4.76
N HIS A 325 2.03 -18.33 5.04
CA HIS A 325 0.97 -17.33 4.87
C HIS A 325 1.23 -16.06 5.70
N VAL A 326 1.01 -14.90 5.08
CA VAL A 326 1.09 -13.58 5.72
C VAL A 326 -0.26 -12.89 5.66
N CYS A 327 -0.86 -12.62 6.82
CA CYS A 327 -2.13 -11.90 6.85
C CYS A 327 -1.99 -10.49 6.29
N PRO A 328 -2.91 -10.02 5.42
CA PRO A 328 -2.95 -8.62 5.05
C PRO A 328 -3.26 -7.78 6.30
N THR A 329 -2.41 -6.79 6.58
CA THR A 329 -2.69 -5.83 7.65
C THR A 329 -3.79 -4.88 7.18
N ARG A 330 -4.93 -4.87 7.88
CA ARG A 330 -6.01 -3.92 7.62
C ARG A 330 -5.59 -2.52 8.08
N SER A 331 -5.95 -1.51 7.30
CA SER A 331 -5.84 -0.13 7.76
C SER A 331 -6.75 0.08 8.96
N VAL A 332 -6.21 0.70 10.00
CA VAL A 332 -6.97 1.10 11.17
C VAL A 332 -6.86 2.62 11.23
N PRO A 333 -7.92 3.35 10.83
CA PRO A 333 -7.93 4.80 10.91
C PRO A 333 -7.64 5.29 12.34
N ALA A 334 -7.26 6.55 12.46
CA ALA A 334 -7.17 7.18 13.78
C ALA A 334 -8.53 7.11 14.49
N ALA A 335 -8.51 7.09 15.83
CA ALA A 335 -9.73 7.15 16.61
C ALA A 335 -10.44 8.48 16.31
N PRO A 336 -11.78 8.52 16.45
CA PRO A 336 -12.52 9.78 16.40
C PRO A 336 -11.88 10.80 17.35
N ARG A 337 -11.73 12.02 16.84
CA ARG A 337 -10.74 13.00 17.29
C ARG A 337 -11.04 13.59 18.67
N PRO A 338 -10.04 13.77 19.55
CA PRO A 338 -10.16 14.68 20.68
C PRO A 338 -10.01 16.14 20.22
N LYS A 339 -10.93 17.02 20.68
CA LYS A 339 -11.01 18.47 20.31
C LYS A 339 -9.72 19.28 20.54
N THR A 340 -8.79 18.77 21.35
CA THR A 340 -7.55 19.47 21.70
C THR A 340 -6.50 19.46 20.59
N GLN A 341 -6.60 18.57 19.60
CA GLN A 341 -5.70 18.56 18.43
C GLN A 341 -6.11 19.55 17.33
N ASP A 342 -7.28 20.18 17.44
CA ASP A 342 -7.75 21.18 16.48
C ASP A 342 -6.91 22.47 16.54
N ALA A 343 -6.39 22.84 17.70
CA ALA A 343 -5.51 24.00 17.87
C ALA A 343 -4.14 23.81 17.20
N THR A 344 -3.56 22.61 17.31
CA THR A 344 -2.32 22.26 16.60
C THR A 344 -2.57 22.29 15.09
N ARG A 345 -3.67 21.71 14.59
CA ARG A 345 -4.03 21.82 13.17
C ARG A 345 -4.30 23.25 12.72
N ALA A 346 -4.93 24.09 13.53
CA ALA A 346 -5.14 25.49 13.20
C ALA A 346 -3.80 26.21 13.02
N SER A 347 -2.87 26.04 13.97
CA SER A 347 -1.52 26.62 13.85
C SER A 347 -0.74 26.05 12.65
N TRP A 348 -0.98 24.80 12.27
CA TRP A 348 -0.32 24.16 11.13
C TRP A 348 -0.92 24.58 9.79
N ARG A 349 -2.24 24.76 9.74
CA ARG A 349 -2.95 25.36 8.60
C ARG A 349 -2.54 26.81 8.41
N GLU A 350 -2.42 27.56 9.50
CA GLU A 350 -1.96 28.96 9.48
C GLU A 350 -0.49 29.05 9.04
N ALA A 351 0.38 28.18 9.55
CA ALA A 351 1.77 28.08 9.09
C ALA A 351 1.88 27.67 7.61
N ALA A 352 1.04 26.74 7.15
CA ALA A 352 0.97 26.33 5.76
C ALA A 352 0.47 27.47 4.87
N ALA A 353 -0.62 28.14 5.24
CA ALA A 353 -1.17 29.29 4.52
C ALA A 353 -0.17 30.46 4.46
N ALA A 354 0.44 30.83 5.58
CA ALA A 354 1.44 31.90 5.66
C ALA A 354 2.71 31.61 4.84
N ARG A 355 2.99 30.33 4.55
CA ARG A 355 4.14 29.91 3.76
C ARG A 355 3.79 29.74 2.27
N MET A 356 2.58 29.27 1.95
CA MET A 356 2.03 29.32 0.59
C MET A 356 1.95 30.76 0.07
N GLU A 357 1.57 31.71 0.92
CA GLU A 357 1.59 33.14 0.59
C GLU A 357 3.00 33.66 0.28
N ARG A 358 4.06 33.14 0.92
CA ARG A 358 5.45 33.49 0.58
C ARG A 358 5.89 32.93 -0.77
N PHE A 359 5.38 31.77 -1.17
CA PHE A 359 5.63 31.22 -2.50
C PHE A 359 4.93 32.04 -3.57
N ARG A 360 3.67 32.45 -3.33
CA ARG A 360 2.91 33.33 -4.23
C ARG A 360 3.60 34.67 -4.52
N ARG A 361 4.45 35.16 -3.62
CA ARG A 361 5.21 36.42 -3.78
C ARG A 361 6.58 36.25 -4.45
N ARG A 362 7.01 35.01 -4.71
CA ARG A 362 8.34 34.69 -5.27
C ARG A 362 8.29 34.27 -6.74
N ASP A 363 7.13 33.87 -7.21
CA ASP A 363 6.78 33.77 -8.64
C ASP A 363 6.21 35.11 -9.10
#